data_AF-A0A7K3Y2Y5-F1
#
_entry.id   AF-A0A7K3Y2Y5-F1
#
_cell.length_a   1.000
_cell.length_b   1.000
_cell.length_c   1.000
_cell.angle_alpha   90.00
_cell.angle_beta   90.00
_cell.angle_gamma   90.00
#
_symmetry.space_group_name_H-M   'P 1'
#
loop_
_entity.id
_entity.type
_entity.pdbx_description
1 polymer ?
#
loop_
_entity_poly.entity_id
_entity_poly.type
_entity_poly.pdbx_seq_one_letter_code
_entity_poly.pdbx_strand_id
1 'polypeptide(L)'
;MNAATFTGWIRERLSFERLFLLILLVTVILRFYSLDLKLFHHDEAIHAWFSYKLLTEGAYIYNPMYHGPFLYYTTAGIFSLLGDSDLVGRILPALFGTLIVPLIYPIYRLGYLDQKQTLVAALFLAVSPCMVYFSRFLRNDIYIAFFTLALLVAILYYFERGQIRYALLAGAAAGFGMSTKENMPIVLLIFGAFFLYLVWTRKVRLPAHWVRDVVVGGVVVVGIMAVFYSSFGAHPEVLLDGWLKAIEHWTSMHQMQRLGGPPYFYILLFILYEIPILALAVVGVLQFFGVPDIVERLRKRREGGVADEIPAGAEVHEEEAPADVEPTAVEEGPPAPETRSMWSRFLGFFSRGDATEPVNRQEEFARFAIFWMLISLAAYAYIGEKVPWLILHQLLPMIFVAVYAMTSRKAVIAVLVSVFLVVMMFHVAFTPADINEPIVQVQNSEELRDVFAEIDAADHVAVASESYWPLPWYYRGEAASKLSYYSRKIDESSIYAGDFDLVITEGSDTYPALDGYTKGTHRLNYWFSYTENKDRLFEYYFLRNGKVGSRSLEVFSRAPVAG
;
A
#
# COMPACT_ATOMS: atom_id res chain seq x y z
N MET A 1 -31.46 10.90 32.19
CA MET A 1 -30.29 10.07 32.54
C MET A 1 -29.23 10.97 33.16
N ASN A 2 -28.64 10.57 34.28
CA ASN A 2 -27.50 11.30 34.86
C ASN A 2 -26.20 10.92 34.12
N ALA A 3 -25.13 11.70 34.27
CA ALA A 3 -23.87 11.46 33.55
C ALA A 3 -23.28 10.05 33.81
N ALA A 4 -23.41 9.52 35.02
CA ALA A 4 -22.95 8.17 35.35
C ALA A 4 -23.74 7.06 34.64
N THR A 5 -25.08 7.16 34.60
CA THR A 5 -25.96 6.23 33.86
C THR A 5 -25.78 6.36 32.36
N PHE A 6 -25.54 7.56 31.84
CA PHE A 6 -25.17 7.79 30.44
C PHE A 6 -23.81 7.17 30.10
N THR A 7 -22.82 7.32 30.97
CA THR A 7 -21.48 6.73 30.76
C THR A 7 -21.51 5.21 30.85
N GLY A 8 -22.26 4.64 31.79
CA GLY A 8 -22.50 3.19 31.88
C GLY A 8 -23.21 2.64 30.66
N TRP A 9 -24.29 3.30 30.22
CA TRP A 9 -25.04 2.97 29.01
C TRP A 9 -24.20 3.02 27.73
N ILE A 10 -23.33 4.03 27.59
CA ILE A 10 -22.36 4.13 26.48
C ILE A 10 -21.36 2.97 26.55
N ARG A 11 -20.79 2.70 27.73
CA ARG A 11 -19.72 1.70 27.91
C ARG A 11 -20.22 0.28 27.63
N GLU A 12 -21.46 -0.04 27.99
CA GLU A 12 -22.12 -1.31 27.64
C GLU A 12 -22.42 -1.43 26.15
N ARG A 13 -22.62 -0.30 25.45
CA ARG A 13 -22.86 -0.28 23.99
C ARG A 13 -21.58 -0.31 23.16
N LEU A 14 -20.47 0.21 23.69
CA LEU A 14 -19.15 0.28 23.04
C LEU A 14 -18.20 -0.86 23.44
N SER A 15 -18.65 -2.12 23.35
CA SER A 15 -17.73 -3.26 23.52
C SER A 15 -16.69 -3.30 22.40
N PHE A 16 -15.55 -3.93 22.66
CA PHE A 16 -14.47 -4.10 21.66
C PHE A 16 -15.01 -4.73 20.35
N GLU A 17 -15.79 -5.79 20.46
CA GLU A 17 -16.36 -6.51 19.32
C GLU A 17 -17.33 -5.63 18.53
N ARG A 18 -18.18 -4.87 19.20
CA ARG A 18 -19.14 -3.96 18.53
C ARG A 18 -18.42 -2.82 17.83
N LEU A 19 -17.40 -2.25 18.44
CA LEU A 19 -16.57 -1.22 17.81
C LEU A 19 -15.83 -1.76 16.59
N PHE A 20 -15.24 -2.95 16.70
CA PHE A 20 -14.56 -3.59 15.58
C PHE A 20 -15.52 -3.89 14.43
N LEU A 21 -16.72 -4.42 14.73
CA LEU A 21 -17.77 -4.65 13.74
C LEU A 21 -18.26 -3.35 13.10
N LEU A 22 -18.41 -2.27 13.87
CA LEU A 22 -18.76 -0.95 13.32
C LEU A 22 -17.68 -0.45 12.35
N ILE A 23 -16.40 -0.57 12.71
CA ILE A 23 -15.29 -0.21 11.81
C ILE A 23 -15.34 -1.07 10.54
N LEU A 24 -15.64 -2.36 10.65
CA LEU A 24 -15.78 -3.24 9.48
C LEU A 24 -16.94 -2.81 8.58
N LEU A 25 -18.10 -2.48 9.14
CA LEU A 25 -19.25 -1.98 8.38
C LEU A 25 -18.92 -0.66 7.67
N VAL A 26 -18.27 0.28 8.36
CA VAL A 26 -17.79 1.53 7.76
C VAL A 26 -16.79 1.24 6.64
N THR A 27 -15.89 0.28 6.83
CA THR A 27 -14.94 -0.15 5.79
C THR A 27 -15.69 -0.63 4.55
N VAL A 28 -16.67 -1.53 4.69
CA VAL A 28 -17.49 -2.01 3.56
C VAL A 28 -18.13 -0.82 2.83
N ILE A 29 -18.75 0.11 3.54
CA ILE A 29 -19.39 1.29 2.92
C ILE A 29 -18.35 2.10 2.13
N LEU A 30 -17.22 2.45 2.75
CA LEU A 30 -16.18 3.27 2.10
C LEU A 30 -15.53 2.57 0.90
N ARG A 31 -15.48 1.24 0.89
CA ARG A 31 -14.87 0.47 -0.21
C ARG A 31 -15.84 0.27 -1.38
N PHE A 32 -17.13 0.10 -1.12
CA PHE A 32 -18.12 -0.26 -2.16
C PHE A 32 -19.01 0.90 -2.63
N TYR A 33 -19.11 1.99 -1.87
CA TYR A 33 -19.94 3.13 -2.28
C TYR A 33 -19.41 3.77 -3.57
N SER A 34 -20.25 3.90 -4.60
CA SER A 34 -19.95 4.55 -5.89
C SER A 34 -18.62 4.13 -6.51
N LEU A 35 -18.40 2.82 -6.71
CA LEU A 35 -17.16 2.28 -7.29
C LEU A 35 -16.88 2.76 -8.72
N ASP A 36 -17.92 3.16 -9.45
CA ASP A 36 -17.91 3.69 -10.82
C ASP A 36 -17.86 5.22 -10.89
N LEU A 37 -17.63 5.90 -9.75
CA LEU A 37 -17.60 7.36 -9.69
C LEU A 37 -16.62 8.01 -10.68
N LYS A 38 -15.42 7.40 -10.83
CA LYS A 38 -14.36 7.86 -11.72
C LYS A 38 -14.28 6.94 -12.93
N LEU A 39 -13.92 7.48 -14.09
CA LEU A 39 -13.49 6.62 -15.20
C LEU A 39 -12.33 5.71 -14.77
N PHE A 40 -12.18 4.58 -15.45
CA PHE A 40 -11.00 3.73 -15.27
C PHE A 40 -9.74 4.54 -15.51
N HIS A 41 -8.80 4.45 -14.57
CA HIS A 41 -7.42 4.85 -14.80
C HIS A 41 -6.84 4.12 -16.02
N HIS A 42 -5.81 4.68 -16.66
CA HIS A 42 -5.17 4.09 -17.84
C HIS A 42 -4.91 2.57 -17.71
N ASP A 43 -4.19 2.16 -16.67
CA ASP A 43 -3.93 0.75 -16.38
C ASP A 43 -5.19 -0.07 -16.04
N GLU A 44 -6.22 0.53 -15.41
CA GLU A 44 -7.46 -0.21 -15.10
C GLU A 44 -8.19 -0.60 -16.37
N ALA A 45 -8.26 0.30 -17.36
CA ALA A 45 -8.86 0.01 -18.66
C ALA A 45 -8.11 -1.11 -19.38
N ILE A 46 -6.78 -1.12 -19.31
CA ILE A 46 -5.93 -2.18 -19.87
C ILE A 46 -6.20 -3.50 -19.15
N HIS A 47 -6.22 -3.50 -17.81
CA HIS A 47 -6.49 -4.69 -17.02
C HIS A 47 -7.86 -5.29 -17.33
N ALA A 48 -8.89 -4.45 -17.35
CA ALA A 48 -10.25 -4.83 -17.64
C ALA A 48 -10.39 -5.36 -19.07
N TRP A 49 -9.76 -4.72 -20.05
CA TRP A 49 -9.75 -5.18 -21.44
C TRP A 49 -9.14 -6.57 -21.60
N PHE A 50 -7.97 -6.82 -21.02
CA PHE A 50 -7.35 -8.14 -21.11
C PHE A 50 -8.14 -9.22 -20.36
N SER A 51 -8.80 -8.87 -19.25
CA SER A 51 -9.75 -9.77 -18.58
C SER A 51 -10.98 -10.07 -19.43
N TYR A 52 -11.52 -9.05 -20.12
CA TYR A 52 -12.62 -9.22 -21.05
C TYR A 52 -12.22 -10.12 -22.22
N LYS A 53 -11.06 -9.88 -22.84
CA LYS A 53 -10.56 -10.75 -23.92
C LYS A 53 -10.30 -12.18 -23.46
N LEU A 54 -9.74 -12.37 -22.25
CA LEU A 54 -9.62 -13.70 -21.67
C LEU A 54 -10.99 -14.38 -21.55
N LEU A 55 -12.02 -13.65 -21.12
CA LEU A 55 -13.38 -14.16 -20.99
C LEU A 55 -14.01 -14.52 -22.35
N THR A 56 -13.83 -13.68 -23.38
CA THR A 56 -14.52 -13.83 -24.67
C THR A 56 -13.76 -14.65 -25.71
N GLU A 57 -12.43 -14.61 -25.68
CA GLU A 57 -11.54 -15.28 -26.65
C GLU A 57 -10.91 -16.55 -26.07
N GLY A 58 -10.92 -16.72 -24.75
CA GLY A 58 -10.48 -17.96 -24.07
C GLY A 58 -8.96 -18.17 -24.00
N ALA A 59 -8.15 -17.22 -24.48
CA ALA A 59 -6.69 -17.32 -24.45
C ALA A 59 -6.05 -16.18 -23.65
N TYR A 60 -5.14 -16.54 -22.74
CA TYR A 60 -4.25 -15.62 -22.05
C TYR A 60 -2.85 -16.19 -22.06
N ILE A 61 -1.87 -15.39 -22.46
CA ILE A 61 -0.45 -15.73 -22.39
C ILE A 61 0.20 -14.70 -21.48
N TYR A 62 0.93 -15.19 -20.48
CA TYR A 62 1.64 -14.32 -19.55
C TYR A 62 2.60 -13.39 -20.29
N ASN A 63 2.48 -12.10 -20.00
CA ASN A 63 3.40 -11.07 -20.45
C ASN A 63 3.89 -10.27 -19.24
N PRO A 64 5.21 -10.25 -18.94
CA PRO A 64 5.78 -9.50 -17.83
C PRO A 64 5.40 -8.02 -17.76
N MET A 65 5.12 -7.40 -18.92
CA MET A 65 4.70 -6.00 -19.01
C MET A 65 3.40 -5.71 -18.25
N TYR A 66 2.59 -6.73 -18.01
CA TYR A 66 1.25 -6.63 -17.47
C TYR A 66 1.12 -7.27 -16.08
N HIS A 67 2.23 -7.56 -15.40
CA HIS A 67 2.28 -8.20 -14.08
C HIS A 67 1.62 -9.60 -14.06
N GLY A 68 1.28 -10.07 -12.85
CA GLY A 68 0.88 -11.45 -12.62
C GLY A 68 -0.54 -11.78 -13.11
N PRO A 69 -0.76 -13.05 -13.49
CA PRO A 69 -2.05 -13.56 -14.01
C PRO A 69 -3.24 -13.50 -13.05
N PHE A 70 -3.01 -13.41 -11.72
CA PHE A 70 -4.08 -13.49 -10.71
C PHE A 70 -5.20 -12.48 -10.95
N LEU A 71 -4.84 -11.22 -11.22
CA LEU A 71 -5.81 -10.15 -11.45
C LEU A 71 -6.68 -10.46 -12.67
N TYR A 72 -6.07 -10.95 -13.76
CA TYR A 72 -6.78 -11.19 -15.02
C TYR A 72 -7.83 -12.28 -14.89
N TYR A 73 -7.46 -13.42 -14.33
CA TYR A 73 -8.36 -14.56 -14.16
C TYR A 73 -9.48 -14.27 -13.18
N THR A 74 -9.17 -13.62 -12.05
CA THR A 74 -10.21 -13.30 -11.05
C THR A 74 -11.18 -12.24 -11.57
N THR A 75 -10.69 -11.25 -12.30
CA THR A 75 -11.53 -10.22 -12.93
C THR A 75 -12.38 -10.79 -14.07
N ALA A 76 -11.83 -11.64 -14.93
CA ALA A 76 -12.59 -12.36 -15.95
C ALA A 76 -13.70 -13.23 -15.32
N GLY A 77 -13.40 -13.89 -14.20
CA GLY A 77 -14.37 -14.65 -13.43
C GLY A 77 -15.53 -13.81 -12.91
N ILE A 78 -15.27 -12.63 -12.33
CA ILE A 78 -16.36 -11.76 -11.83
C ILE A 78 -17.14 -11.11 -12.99
N PHE A 79 -16.49 -10.77 -14.10
CA PHE A 79 -17.18 -10.32 -15.32
C PHE A 79 -18.12 -11.40 -15.87
N SER A 80 -17.71 -12.67 -15.86
CA SER A 80 -18.59 -13.78 -16.26
C SER A 80 -19.83 -13.91 -15.37
N LEU A 81 -19.75 -13.52 -14.09
CA LEU A 81 -20.83 -13.69 -13.12
C LEU A 81 -21.79 -12.50 -13.08
N LEU A 82 -21.26 -11.28 -13.21
CA LEU A 82 -22.01 -10.04 -12.95
C LEU A 82 -22.06 -9.08 -14.16
N GLY A 83 -21.41 -9.45 -15.27
CA GLY A 83 -21.21 -8.59 -16.44
C GLY A 83 -19.93 -7.75 -16.34
N ASP A 84 -19.43 -7.32 -17.49
CA ASP A 84 -18.26 -6.46 -17.62
C ASP A 84 -18.65 -4.97 -17.53
N SER A 85 -18.18 -4.30 -16.48
CA SER A 85 -18.38 -2.86 -16.28
C SER A 85 -17.33 -2.29 -15.33
N ASP A 86 -17.20 -0.96 -15.30
CA ASP A 86 -16.26 -0.26 -14.41
C ASP A 86 -16.51 -0.60 -12.94
N LEU A 87 -17.79 -0.64 -12.54
CA LEU A 87 -18.22 -1.03 -11.20
C LEU A 87 -17.77 -2.46 -10.86
N VAL A 88 -18.05 -3.41 -11.74
CA VAL A 88 -17.77 -4.83 -11.49
C VAL A 88 -16.25 -5.08 -11.42
N GLY A 89 -15.47 -4.41 -12.26
CA GLY A 89 -14.01 -4.54 -12.26
C GLY A 89 -13.38 -4.12 -10.93
N ARG A 90 -14.02 -3.21 -10.19
CA ARG A 90 -13.54 -2.72 -8.89
C ARG A 90 -14.10 -3.48 -7.68
N ILE A 91 -15.01 -4.45 -7.86
CA ILE A 91 -15.57 -5.26 -6.76
C ILE A 91 -14.48 -6.07 -6.04
N LEU A 92 -13.62 -6.76 -6.77
CA LEU A 92 -12.60 -7.63 -6.17
C LEU A 92 -11.50 -6.83 -5.44
N PRO A 93 -10.92 -5.76 -6.00
CA PRO A 93 -10.03 -4.88 -5.25
C PRO A 93 -10.68 -4.34 -3.96
N ALA A 94 -11.94 -3.92 -4.03
CA ALA A 94 -12.68 -3.37 -2.89
C ALA A 94 -12.92 -4.44 -1.82
N LEU A 95 -13.24 -5.67 -2.23
CA LEU A 95 -13.40 -6.82 -1.35
C LEU A 95 -12.08 -7.14 -0.65
N PHE A 96 -10.98 -7.30 -1.38
CA PHE A 96 -9.68 -7.63 -0.80
C PHE A 96 -9.16 -6.52 0.11
N GLY A 97 -9.37 -5.26 -0.26
CA GLY A 97 -9.09 -4.10 0.60
C GLY A 97 -9.92 -4.09 1.88
N THR A 98 -11.18 -4.54 1.83
CA THR A 98 -12.04 -4.71 3.00
C THR A 98 -11.54 -5.85 3.89
N LEU A 99 -11.15 -6.98 3.29
CA LEU A 99 -10.71 -8.19 4.01
C LEU A 99 -9.37 -8.03 4.73
N ILE A 100 -8.59 -6.99 4.43
CA ILE A 100 -7.40 -6.63 5.21
C ILE A 100 -7.75 -6.28 6.67
N VAL A 101 -8.86 -5.58 6.91
CA VAL A 101 -9.27 -5.16 8.28
C VAL A 101 -9.56 -6.35 9.22
N PRO A 102 -10.40 -7.35 8.86
CA PRO A 102 -10.67 -8.49 9.73
C PRO A 102 -9.42 -9.36 10.00
N LEU A 103 -8.39 -9.32 9.16
CA LEU A 103 -7.14 -10.05 9.39
C LEU A 103 -6.32 -9.52 10.58
N ILE A 104 -6.62 -8.33 11.11
CA ILE A 104 -6.01 -7.87 12.38
C ILE A 104 -6.55 -8.69 13.56
N TYR A 105 -7.80 -9.14 13.50
CA TYR A 105 -8.44 -9.83 14.61
C TYR A 105 -7.72 -11.13 15.02
N PRO A 106 -7.29 -12.01 14.09
CA PRO A 106 -6.39 -13.12 14.41
C PRO A 106 -5.09 -12.71 15.12
N ILE A 107 -4.47 -11.59 14.73
CA ILE A 107 -3.23 -11.08 15.35
C ILE A 107 -3.49 -10.68 16.82
N TYR A 108 -4.62 -10.02 17.07
CA TYR A 108 -5.12 -9.74 18.42
C TYR A 108 -5.35 -11.02 19.24
N ARG A 109 -6.03 -12.01 18.63
CA ARG A 109 -6.35 -13.28 19.32
C ARG A 109 -5.13 -14.09 19.71
N LEU A 110 -4.00 -13.91 19.02
CA LEU A 110 -2.71 -14.49 19.38
C LEU A 110 -1.93 -13.65 20.41
N GLY A 111 -2.42 -12.47 20.80
CA GLY A 111 -1.79 -11.61 21.81
C GLY A 111 -0.62 -10.76 21.29
N TYR A 112 -0.46 -10.64 19.97
CA TYR A 112 0.54 -9.75 19.36
C TYR A 112 0.06 -8.28 19.34
N LEU A 113 -1.24 -8.06 19.45
CA LEU A 113 -1.86 -6.74 19.65
C LEU A 113 -2.86 -6.82 20.82
N ASP A 114 -3.02 -5.71 21.54
CA ASP A 114 -4.13 -5.53 22.49
C ASP A 114 -5.37 -4.91 21.84
N GLN A 115 -6.47 -4.81 22.60
CA GLN A 115 -7.75 -4.26 22.11
C GLN A 115 -7.64 -2.84 21.55
N LYS A 116 -6.87 -1.95 22.19
CA LYS A 116 -6.73 -0.55 21.77
C LYS A 116 -5.93 -0.47 20.49
N GLN A 117 -4.83 -1.23 20.43
CA GLN A 117 -3.98 -1.31 19.25
C GLN A 117 -4.79 -1.82 18.05
N THR A 118 -5.59 -2.86 18.25
CA THR A 118 -6.43 -3.46 17.21
C THR A 118 -7.51 -2.52 16.72
N LEU A 119 -8.23 -1.82 17.62
CA LEU A 119 -9.26 -0.86 17.21
C LEU A 119 -8.68 0.33 16.43
N VAL A 120 -7.54 0.87 16.88
CA VAL A 120 -6.89 2.00 16.19
C VAL A 120 -6.28 1.56 14.86
N ALA A 121 -5.65 0.39 14.78
CA ALA A 121 -5.14 -0.15 13.52
C ALA A 121 -6.25 -0.44 12.53
N ALA A 122 -7.38 -1.01 12.98
CA ALA A 122 -8.55 -1.24 12.17
C ALA A 122 -9.15 0.08 11.66
N LEU A 123 -9.24 1.10 12.52
CA LEU A 123 -9.69 2.44 12.13
C LEU A 123 -8.77 3.03 11.05
N PHE A 124 -7.44 3.00 11.26
CA PHE A 124 -6.48 3.51 10.28
C PHE A 124 -6.57 2.80 8.94
N LEU A 125 -6.71 1.46 8.91
CA LEU A 125 -6.92 0.75 7.65
C LEU A 125 -8.26 1.09 7.00
N ALA A 126 -9.31 1.34 7.78
CA ALA A 126 -10.63 1.70 7.27
C ALA A 126 -10.61 3.08 6.58
N VAL A 127 -9.99 4.08 7.21
CA VAL A 127 -10.10 5.50 6.80
C VAL A 127 -8.83 6.12 6.18
N SER A 128 -7.71 5.40 6.14
CA SER A 128 -6.48 5.88 5.47
C SER A 128 -6.78 6.26 4.01
N PRO A 129 -6.46 7.51 3.58
CA PRO A 129 -6.69 7.94 2.21
C PRO A 129 -6.09 7.00 1.18
N CYS A 130 -4.84 6.56 1.38
CA CYS A 130 -4.18 5.66 0.43
C CYS A 130 -4.79 4.26 0.42
N MET A 131 -5.14 3.70 1.60
CA MET A 131 -5.81 2.40 1.69
C MET A 131 -7.18 2.43 1.01
N VAL A 132 -7.96 3.50 1.18
CA VAL A 132 -9.28 3.66 0.54
C VAL A 132 -9.11 3.87 -0.96
N TYR A 133 -8.23 4.77 -1.38
CA TYR A 133 -8.03 5.12 -2.77
C TYR A 133 -7.61 3.89 -3.60
N PHE A 134 -6.52 3.21 -3.23
CA PHE A 134 -5.99 2.11 -4.05
C PHE A 134 -6.73 0.78 -3.91
N SER A 135 -7.63 0.63 -2.93
CA SER A 135 -8.53 -0.53 -2.88
C SER A 135 -9.77 -0.36 -3.74
N ARG A 136 -10.00 0.83 -4.31
CA ARG A 136 -11.12 1.10 -5.23
C ARG A 136 -10.68 1.08 -6.69
N PHE A 137 -9.45 0.67 -6.97
CA PHE A 137 -8.88 0.62 -8.32
C PHE A 137 -8.60 -0.84 -8.70
N LEU A 138 -8.91 -1.21 -9.94
CA LEU A 138 -8.52 -2.49 -10.54
C LEU A 138 -7.00 -2.54 -10.75
N ARG A 139 -6.27 -2.76 -9.66
CA ARG A 139 -4.80 -2.83 -9.61
C ARG A 139 -4.33 -3.96 -8.71
N ASN A 140 -3.11 -4.40 -9.00
CA ASN A 140 -2.44 -5.50 -8.32
C ASN A 140 -2.09 -5.23 -6.84
N ASP A 141 -1.84 -3.96 -6.48
CA ASP A 141 -1.18 -3.57 -5.23
C ASP A 141 -2.01 -3.91 -3.98
N ILE A 142 -3.34 -3.79 -4.04
CA ILE A 142 -4.21 -4.13 -2.91
C ILE A 142 -4.30 -5.64 -2.66
N TYR A 143 -4.24 -6.45 -3.72
CA TYR A 143 -4.17 -7.92 -3.59
C TYR A 143 -2.86 -8.33 -2.90
N ILE A 144 -1.74 -7.70 -3.26
CA ILE A 144 -0.46 -7.91 -2.57
C ILE A 144 -0.57 -7.54 -1.09
N ALA A 145 -1.19 -6.40 -0.75
CA ALA A 145 -1.38 -6.01 0.64
C ALA A 145 -2.20 -7.03 1.44
N PHE A 146 -3.29 -7.55 0.85
CA PHE A 146 -4.08 -8.63 1.44
C PHE A 146 -3.27 -9.91 1.64
N PHE A 147 -2.62 -10.42 0.58
CA PHE A 147 -1.84 -11.66 0.67
C PHE A 147 -0.65 -11.53 1.62
N THR A 148 -0.05 -10.34 1.74
CA THR A 148 1.00 -10.05 2.72
C THR A 148 0.50 -10.20 4.15
N LEU A 149 -0.68 -9.64 4.45
CA LEU A 149 -1.25 -9.75 5.80
C LEU A 149 -1.78 -11.16 6.09
N ALA A 150 -2.37 -11.83 5.09
CA ALA A 150 -2.80 -13.22 5.21
C ALA A 150 -1.60 -14.16 5.45
N LEU A 151 -0.48 -13.93 4.74
CA LEU A 151 0.77 -14.63 4.95
C LEU A 151 1.30 -14.41 6.37
N LEU A 152 1.31 -13.16 6.86
CA LEU A 152 1.72 -12.83 8.22
C LEU A 152 0.86 -13.59 9.25
N VAL A 153 -0.46 -13.53 9.12
CA VAL A 153 -1.38 -14.24 10.02
C VAL A 153 -1.13 -15.75 10.00
N ALA A 154 -0.97 -16.35 8.81
CA ALA A 154 -0.70 -17.76 8.67
C ALA A 154 0.63 -18.17 9.33
N ILE A 155 1.69 -17.39 9.14
CA ILE A 155 2.99 -17.62 9.77
C ILE A 155 2.90 -17.52 11.30
N LEU A 156 2.22 -16.50 11.84
CA LEU A 156 2.04 -16.35 13.29
C LEU A 156 1.28 -17.54 13.87
N TYR A 157 0.18 -17.97 13.23
CA TYR A 157 -0.54 -19.17 13.68
C TYR A 157 0.28 -20.44 13.54
N TYR A 158 1.15 -20.54 12.52
CA TYR A 158 2.03 -21.68 12.35
C TYR A 158 3.01 -21.82 13.53
N PHE A 159 3.65 -20.72 13.96
CA PHE A 159 4.52 -20.76 15.13
C PHE A 159 3.78 -21.02 16.43
N GLU A 160 2.58 -20.45 16.60
CA GLU A 160 1.81 -20.58 17.84
C GLU A 160 1.12 -21.94 17.98
N ARG A 161 0.77 -22.59 16.87
CA ARG A 161 -0.03 -23.82 16.88
C ARG A 161 0.73 -25.05 16.39
N GLY A 162 1.81 -24.88 15.63
CA GLY A 162 2.61 -25.98 15.08
C GLY A 162 1.86 -26.89 14.11
N GLN A 163 0.79 -26.40 13.48
CA GLN A 163 -0.09 -27.21 12.61
C GLN A 163 0.17 -26.95 11.13
N ILE A 164 0.32 -28.01 10.34
CA ILE A 164 0.61 -27.94 8.91
C ILE A 164 -0.37 -27.09 8.11
N ARG A 165 -1.66 -27.03 8.49
CA ARG A 165 -2.66 -26.20 7.80
C ARG A 165 -2.25 -24.74 7.69
N TYR A 166 -1.53 -24.21 8.67
CA TYR A 166 -1.06 -22.82 8.63
C TYR A 166 0.16 -22.64 7.71
N ALA A 167 1.00 -23.66 7.57
CA ALA A 167 2.04 -23.67 6.53
C ALA A 167 1.42 -23.76 5.12
N LEU A 168 0.34 -24.53 4.95
CA LEU A 168 -0.42 -24.56 3.68
C LEU A 168 -1.07 -23.22 3.37
N LEU A 169 -1.68 -22.56 4.36
CA LEU A 169 -2.25 -21.21 4.20
C LEU A 169 -1.17 -20.16 3.88
N ALA A 170 0.00 -20.25 4.53
CA ALA A 170 1.14 -19.40 4.20
C ALA A 170 1.62 -19.65 2.76
N GLY A 171 1.75 -20.92 2.36
CA GLY A 171 2.08 -21.29 0.99
C GLY A 171 1.05 -20.81 -0.02
N ALA A 172 -0.25 -20.87 0.31
CA ALA A 172 -1.31 -20.34 -0.54
C ALA A 172 -1.25 -18.82 -0.69
N ALA A 173 -1.13 -18.09 0.42
CA ALA A 173 -1.01 -16.63 0.40
C ALA A 173 0.23 -16.17 -0.39
N ALA A 174 1.38 -16.84 -0.19
CA ALA A 174 2.59 -16.59 -0.96
C ALA A 174 2.41 -16.93 -2.45
N GLY A 175 1.82 -18.08 -2.79
CA GLY A 175 1.58 -18.49 -4.18
C GLY A 175 0.66 -17.53 -4.94
N PHE A 176 -0.46 -17.12 -4.35
CA PHE A 176 -1.34 -16.12 -4.95
C PHE A 176 -0.69 -14.74 -5.05
N GLY A 177 0.06 -14.33 -4.02
CA GLY A 177 0.83 -13.09 -4.05
C GLY A 177 1.88 -13.06 -5.17
N MET A 178 2.63 -14.15 -5.34
CA MET A 178 3.61 -14.33 -6.42
C MET A 178 2.95 -14.37 -7.81
N SER A 179 1.68 -14.76 -7.87
CA SER A 179 0.87 -14.73 -9.09
C SER A 179 0.19 -13.38 -9.34
N THR A 180 0.38 -12.40 -8.45
CA THR A 180 -0.19 -11.06 -8.55
C THR A 180 0.83 -10.06 -9.09
N LYS A 181 1.99 -9.93 -8.41
CA LYS A 181 2.96 -8.87 -8.72
C LYS A 181 4.34 -9.16 -8.11
N GLU A 182 5.38 -8.67 -8.77
CA GLU A 182 6.79 -8.69 -8.37
C GLU A 182 7.12 -8.05 -7.00
N ASN A 183 6.15 -7.39 -6.37
CA ASN A 183 6.26 -6.88 -5.02
C ASN A 183 6.29 -8.01 -3.97
N MET A 184 5.64 -9.15 -4.25
CA MET A 184 5.59 -10.27 -3.32
C MET A 184 6.98 -10.86 -3.03
N PRO A 185 7.89 -11.08 -4.00
CA PRO A 185 9.28 -11.42 -3.72
C PRO A 185 9.96 -10.54 -2.65
N ILE A 186 9.76 -9.22 -2.69
CA ILE A 186 10.32 -8.30 -1.69
C ILE A 186 9.74 -8.60 -0.30
N VAL A 187 8.43 -8.81 -0.21
CA VAL A 187 7.75 -9.18 1.04
C VAL A 187 8.29 -10.52 1.58
N LEU A 188 8.42 -11.54 0.74
CA LEU A 188 8.95 -12.85 1.13
C LEU A 188 10.40 -12.76 1.64
N LEU A 189 11.23 -11.92 1.01
CA LEU A 189 12.60 -11.68 1.46
C LEU A 189 12.64 -10.98 2.82
N ILE A 190 11.80 -9.96 3.03
CA ILE A 190 11.70 -9.26 4.32
C ILE A 190 11.26 -10.23 5.43
N PHE A 191 10.18 -10.98 5.19
CA PHE A 191 9.63 -11.91 6.18
C PHE A 191 10.60 -13.06 6.45
N GLY A 192 11.23 -13.60 5.39
CA GLY A 192 12.24 -14.65 5.49
C GLY A 192 13.49 -14.19 6.26
N ALA A 193 14.00 -12.99 5.98
CA ALA A 193 15.14 -12.43 6.70
C ALA A 193 14.83 -12.24 8.20
N PHE A 194 13.65 -11.73 8.54
CA PHE A 194 13.25 -11.58 9.94
C PHE A 194 13.00 -12.94 10.62
N PHE A 195 12.44 -13.90 9.90
CA PHE A 195 12.27 -15.26 10.42
C PHE A 195 13.62 -15.92 10.72
N LEU A 196 14.60 -15.81 9.81
CA LEU A 196 15.96 -16.30 10.04
C LEU A 196 16.60 -15.63 11.27
N TYR A 197 16.35 -14.32 11.45
CA TYR A 197 16.74 -13.60 12.65
C TYR A 197 16.11 -14.19 13.93
N LEU A 198 14.80 -14.49 13.94
CA LEU A 198 14.13 -15.09 15.10
C LEU A 198 14.67 -16.49 15.43
N VAL A 199 14.98 -17.29 14.42
CA VAL A 199 15.59 -18.62 14.60
C VAL A 199 17.00 -18.50 15.15
N TRP A 200 17.82 -17.61 14.57
CA TRP A 200 19.20 -17.39 15.00
C TRP A 200 19.31 -16.85 16.44
N THR A 201 18.37 -16.00 16.83
CA THR A 201 18.28 -15.45 18.20
C THR A 201 17.52 -16.34 19.18
N ARG A 202 16.99 -17.49 18.72
CA ARG A 202 16.20 -18.47 19.50
C ARG A 202 14.93 -17.89 20.13
N LYS A 203 14.38 -16.83 19.56
CA LYS A 203 13.15 -16.16 20.02
C LYS A 203 11.88 -16.89 19.56
N VAL A 204 12.01 -17.82 18.61
CA VAL A 204 10.92 -18.69 18.17
C VAL A 204 11.34 -20.15 18.28
N ARG A 205 10.41 -21.01 18.69
CA ARG A 205 10.60 -22.46 18.65
C ARG A 205 9.96 -23.00 17.37
N LEU A 206 10.77 -23.66 16.55
CA LEU A 206 10.28 -24.28 15.32
C LEU A 206 9.41 -25.50 15.65
N PRO A 207 8.28 -25.70 14.94
CA PRO A 207 7.50 -26.92 15.06
C PRO A 207 8.33 -28.18 14.74
N ALA A 208 8.01 -29.32 15.35
CA ALA A 208 8.79 -30.55 15.22
C ALA A 208 9.00 -31.01 13.75
N HIS A 209 7.99 -30.79 12.90
CA HIS A 209 8.00 -31.19 11.49
C HIS A 209 8.18 -30.01 10.53
N TRP A 210 8.85 -28.93 10.96
CA TRP A 210 8.94 -27.70 10.18
C TRP A 210 9.52 -27.88 8.77
N VAL A 211 10.50 -28.79 8.60
CA VAL A 211 11.08 -29.07 7.28
C VAL A 211 10.03 -29.60 6.32
N ARG A 212 9.25 -30.60 6.75
CA ARG A 212 8.14 -31.17 5.96
C ARG A 212 7.13 -30.08 5.63
N ASP A 213 6.74 -29.30 6.63
CA ASP A 213 5.70 -28.28 6.47
C ASP A 213 6.13 -27.15 5.51
N VAL A 214 7.40 -26.74 5.56
CA VAL A 214 7.99 -25.78 4.61
C VAL A 214 8.05 -26.37 3.20
N VAL A 215 8.45 -27.64 3.05
CA VAL A 215 8.47 -28.30 1.74
C VAL A 215 7.07 -28.38 1.15
N VAL A 216 6.07 -28.82 1.93
CA VAL A 216 4.68 -28.91 1.44
C VAL A 216 4.12 -27.51 1.16
N GLY A 217 4.41 -26.51 2.00
CA GLY A 217 4.06 -25.12 1.73
C GLY A 217 4.68 -24.59 0.43
N GLY A 218 5.95 -24.92 0.17
CA GLY A 218 6.64 -24.60 -1.08
C GLY A 218 6.01 -25.27 -2.29
N VAL A 219 5.59 -26.52 -2.17
CA VAL A 219 4.83 -27.23 -3.23
C VAL A 219 3.51 -26.51 -3.52
N VAL A 220 2.81 -25.99 -2.50
CA VAL A 220 1.60 -25.18 -2.71
C VAL A 220 1.92 -23.88 -3.45
N VAL A 221 2.98 -23.16 -3.08
CA VAL A 221 3.42 -21.94 -3.78
C VAL A 221 3.66 -22.22 -5.25
N VAL A 222 4.51 -23.22 -5.54
CA VAL A 222 4.88 -23.60 -6.90
C VAL A 222 3.67 -24.11 -7.67
N GLY A 223 2.78 -24.90 -7.04
CA GLY A 223 1.57 -25.40 -7.67
C GLY A 223 0.61 -24.30 -8.09
N ILE A 224 0.36 -23.31 -7.22
CA ILE A 224 -0.48 -22.15 -7.56
C ILE A 224 0.16 -21.34 -8.69
N MET A 225 1.44 -21.02 -8.58
CA MET A 225 2.15 -20.31 -9.65
C MET A 225 2.09 -21.08 -10.97
N ALA A 226 2.33 -22.39 -10.94
CA ALA A 226 2.27 -23.23 -12.12
C ALA A 226 0.89 -23.16 -12.78
N VAL A 227 -0.19 -23.29 -12.00
CA VAL A 227 -1.56 -23.19 -12.52
C VAL A 227 -1.81 -21.82 -13.16
N PHE A 228 -1.51 -20.73 -12.48
CA PHE A 228 -1.84 -19.39 -12.97
C PHE A 228 -0.95 -18.94 -14.14
N TYR A 229 0.37 -19.14 -14.06
CA TYR A 229 1.29 -18.70 -15.11
C TYR A 229 1.26 -19.57 -16.36
N SER A 230 0.90 -20.85 -16.25
CA SER A 230 0.68 -21.71 -17.43
C SER A 230 -0.72 -21.59 -18.01
N SER A 231 -1.53 -20.64 -17.55
CA SER A 231 -2.91 -20.48 -18.00
C SER A 231 -3.74 -21.76 -17.83
N PHE A 232 -3.68 -22.34 -16.63
CA PHE A 232 -4.30 -23.62 -16.26
C PHE A 232 -3.84 -24.80 -17.14
N GLY A 233 -2.58 -24.77 -17.58
CA GLY A 233 -1.97 -25.80 -18.43
C GLY A 233 -2.12 -25.58 -19.93
N ALA A 234 -2.70 -24.46 -20.38
CA ALA A 234 -2.76 -24.10 -21.79
C ALA A 234 -1.39 -23.68 -22.37
N HIS A 235 -0.52 -23.12 -21.52
CA HIS A 235 0.81 -22.60 -21.88
C HIS A 235 1.90 -23.08 -20.90
N PRO A 236 2.13 -24.41 -20.76
CA PRO A 236 3.12 -24.94 -19.82
C PRO A 236 4.55 -24.47 -20.11
N GLU A 237 4.86 -24.10 -21.36
CA GLU A 237 6.15 -23.56 -21.79
C GLU A 237 6.55 -22.30 -21.03
N VAL A 238 5.58 -21.49 -20.58
CA VAL A 238 5.82 -20.28 -19.78
C VAL A 238 6.51 -20.61 -18.45
N LEU A 239 6.33 -21.81 -17.91
CA LEU A 239 6.99 -22.21 -16.67
C LEU A 239 8.50 -22.38 -16.81
N LEU A 240 8.99 -22.58 -18.04
CA LEU A 240 10.42 -22.76 -18.31
C LEU A 240 11.16 -21.41 -18.32
N ASP A 241 10.58 -20.38 -18.96
CA ASP A 241 11.26 -19.12 -19.24
C ASP A 241 10.56 -17.85 -18.72
N GLY A 242 9.30 -17.94 -18.29
CA GLY A 242 8.49 -16.79 -17.88
C GLY A 242 9.07 -16.04 -16.68
N TRP A 243 9.66 -16.76 -15.73
CA TRP A 243 10.33 -16.15 -14.57
C TRP A 243 11.59 -15.39 -14.95
N LEU A 244 12.36 -15.86 -15.93
CA LEU A 244 13.54 -15.15 -16.46
C LEU A 244 13.10 -13.87 -17.18
N LYS A 245 12.11 -13.98 -18.08
CA LYS A 245 11.52 -12.83 -18.76
C LYS A 245 10.98 -11.79 -17.78
N ALA A 246 10.38 -12.23 -16.68
CA ALA A 246 9.92 -11.34 -15.61
C ALA A 246 11.08 -10.56 -14.97
N ILE A 247 12.16 -11.25 -14.59
CA ILE A 247 13.35 -10.63 -13.98
C ILE A 247 14.02 -9.66 -14.97
N GLU A 248 14.20 -10.06 -16.22
CA GLU A 248 14.80 -9.23 -17.27
C GLU A 248 13.97 -7.96 -17.51
N HIS A 249 12.65 -8.12 -17.66
CA HIS A 249 11.75 -6.99 -17.84
C HIS A 249 11.82 -6.02 -16.65
N TRP A 250 11.69 -6.53 -15.42
CA TRP A 250 11.73 -5.69 -14.21
C TRP A 250 13.06 -4.99 -13.99
N THR A 251 14.16 -5.67 -14.28
CA THR A 251 15.50 -5.08 -14.22
C THR A 251 15.63 -3.96 -15.24
N SER A 252 15.11 -4.14 -16.45
CA SER A 252 15.12 -3.09 -17.48
C SER A 252 14.25 -1.87 -17.13
N MET A 253 13.05 -2.10 -16.56
CA MET A 253 12.17 -1.01 -16.12
C MET A 253 12.80 -0.19 -15.00
N HIS A 254 13.48 -0.84 -14.06
CA HIS A 254 14.21 -0.18 -12.99
C HIS A 254 15.30 0.78 -13.50
N GLN A 255 15.98 0.42 -14.59
CA GLN A 255 17.01 1.26 -15.21
C GLN A 255 16.44 2.44 -16.02
N MET A 256 15.30 2.24 -16.70
CA MET A 256 14.70 3.28 -17.54
C MET A 256 14.02 4.41 -16.75
N GLN A 257 13.56 4.15 -15.51
CA GLN A 257 12.87 5.13 -14.66
C GLN A 257 11.76 5.91 -15.40
N ARG A 258 10.87 5.20 -16.12
CA ARG A 258 9.78 5.81 -16.91
C ARG A 258 8.96 6.84 -16.13
N LEU A 259 8.67 6.53 -14.86
CA LEU A 259 8.06 7.43 -13.88
C LEU A 259 9.03 7.61 -12.70
N GLY A 260 10.20 8.19 -12.98
CA GLY A 260 11.23 8.44 -11.99
C GLY A 260 10.86 9.51 -10.96
N GLY A 261 11.52 9.50 -9.81
CA GLY A 261 11.32 10.48 -8.76
C GLY A 261 12.35 10.35 -7.64
N PRO A 262 12.35 11.27 -6.67
CA PRO A 262 13.37 11.32 -5.63
C PRO A 262 13.24 10.11 -4.67
N PRO A 263 14.33 9.72 -3.98
CA PRO A 263 14.29 8.60 -3.03
C PRO A 263 13.30 8.82 -1.87
N TYR A 264 13.00 10.08 -1.54
CA TYR A 264 12.05 10.47 -0.50
C TYR A 264 10.59 10.63 -1.00
N PHE A 265 10.27 10.23 -2.24
CA PHE A 265 8.94 10.37 -2.85
C PHE A 265 7.80 9.90 -1.93
N TYR A 266 7.91 8.69 -1.36
CA TYR A 266 6.86 8.15 -0.48
C TYR A 266 6.76 8.89 0.85
N ILE A 267 7.86 9.46 1.37
CA ILE A 267 7.82 10.30 2.58
C ILE A 267 6.93 11.52 2.34
N LEU A 268 7.02 12.14 1.17
CA LEU A 268 6.14 13.25 0.80
C LEU A 268 4.68 12.80 0.74
N LEU A 269 4.39 11.65 0.12
CA LEU A 269 3.02 11.12 0.12
C LEU A 269 2.51 10.84 1.55
N PHE A 270 3.34 10.30 2.45
CA PHE A 270 2.95 10.11 3.84
C PHE A 270 2.65 11.44 4.55
N ILE A 271 3.44 12.49 4.31
CA ILE A 271 3.19 13.82 4.87
C ILE A 271 1.86 14.41 4.36
N LEU A 272 1.53 14.17 3.09
CA LEU A 272 0.33 14.75 2.48
C LEU A 272 -0.95 13.98 2.83
N TYR A 273 -0.88 12.66 2.91
CA TYR A 273 -2.08 11.82 2.99
C TYR A 273 -2.19 11.05 4.31
N GLU A 274 -1.09 10.79 5.00
CA GLU A 274 -1.05 9.86 6.15
C GLU A 274 -0.37 10.46 7.38
N ILE A 275 -0.30 11.79 7.48
CA ILE A 275 0.48 12.48 8.52
C ILE A 275 0.17 12.02 9.96
N PRO A 276 -1.10 11.73 10.34
CA PRO A 276 -1.38 11.22 11.67
C PRO A 276 -0.77 9.82 11.93
N ILE A 277 -0.80 8.94 10.93
CA ILE A 277 -0.23 7.59 11.02
C ILE A 277 1.31 7.70 11.06
N LEU A 278 1.90 8.53 10.20
CA LEU A 278 3.34 8.77 10.18
C LEU A 278 3.84 9.32 11.52
N ALA A 279 3.17 10.34 12.07
CA ALA A 279 3.56 10.94 13.35
C ALA A 279 3.48 9.92 14.50
N LEU A 280 2.42 9.13 14.56
CA LEU A 280 2.27 8.07 15.56
C LEU A 280 3.29 6.94 15.36
N ALA A 281 3.65 6.60 14.12
CA ALA A 281 4.69 5.62 13.84
C ALA A 281 6.06 6.10 14.31
N VAL A 282 6.41 7.38 14.07
CA VAL A 282 7.63 7.99 14.62
C VAL A 282 7.64 7.91 16.14
N VAL A 283 6.53 8.27 16.80
CA VAL A 283 6.39 8.12 18.26
C VAL A 283 6.57 6.65 18.68
N GLY A 284 5.95 5.71 17.98
CA GLY A 284 6.07 4.27 18.23
C GLY A 284 7.52 3.78 18.18
N VAL A 285 8.29 4.18 17.16
CA VAL A 285 9.73 3.89 17.04
C VAL A 285 10.51 4.47 18.22
N LEU A 286 10.31 5.75 18.54
CA LEU A 286 11.02 6.41 19.65
C LEU A 286 10.74 5.72 21.00
N GLN A 287 9.51 5.30 21.23
CA GLN A 287 9.13 4.56 22.43
C GLN A 287 9.72 3.16 22.49
N PHE A 288 9.74 2.45 21.36
CA PHE A 288 10.37 1.14 21.27
C PHE A 288 11.85 1.19 21.67
N PHE A 289 12.57 2.23 21.24
CA PHE A 289 13.97 2.45 21.62
C PHE A 289 14.17 3.15 22.98
N GLY A 290 13.10 3.49 23.71
CA GLY A 290 13.18 4.07 25.05
C GLY A 290 13.70 5.50 25.07
N VAL A 291 13.59 6.24 23.96
CA VAL A 291 14.06 7.63 23.84
C VAL A 291 13.43 8.57 24.89
N PRO A 292 12.10 8.50 25.18
CA PRO A 292 11.51 9.37 26.20
C PRO A 292 12.13 9.18 27.59
N ASP A 293 12.41 7.94 28.00
CA ASP A 293 13.01 7.62 29.29
C ASP A 293 14.47 8.12 29.40
N ILE A 294 15.15 8.25 28.26
CA ILE A 294 16.50 8.81 28.17
C ILE A 294 16.44 10.34 28.28
N VAL A 295 15.53 10.97 27.55
CA VAL A 295 15.34 12.44 27.58
C VAL A 295 14.92 12.91 28.97
N GLU A 296 13.98 12.22 29.63
CA GLU A 296 13.54 12.59 30.98
C GLU A 296 14.67 12.46 32.01
N ARG A 297 15.54 11.44 31.86
CA ARG A 297 16.74 11.30 32.70
C ARG A 297 17.76 12.40 32.46
N LEU A 298 18.03 12.76 31.20
CA LEU A 298 18.93 13.87 30.86
C LEU A 298 18.38 15.20 31.40
N ARG A 299 17.07 15.40 31.34
CA ARG A 299 16.40 16.58 31.91
C ARG A 299 16.54 16.61 33.44
N LYS A 300 16.23 15.51 34.14
CA LYS A 300 16.42 15.41 35.61
C LYS A 300 17.89 15.58 36.02
N ARG A 301 18.85 15.10 35.23
CA ARG A 301 20.29 15.31 35.46
C ARG A 301 20.71 16.77 35.26
N ARG A 302 20.09 17.48 34.31
CA ARG A 302 20.33 18.91 34.06
C ARG A 302 19.66 19.81 35.10
N GLU A 303 18.48 19.41 35.60
CA GLU A 303 17.75 20.10 36.67
C GLU A 303 18.37 19.81 38.05
N GLY A 304 18.92 18.61 38.28
CA GLY A 304 19.62 18.24 39.51
C GLY A 304 21.09 18.71 39.59
N GLY A 305 21.69 19.12 38.46
CA GLY A 305 23.05 19.68 38.41
C GLY A 305 23.16 21.17 38.79
N VAL A 306 22.10 21.76 39.34
CA VAL A 306 22.06 23.17 39.79
C VAL A 306 21.96 23.26 41.33
N ALA A 307 22.11 22.15 42.07
CA ALA A 307 21.90 22.11 43.51
C ALA A 307 23.08 21.55 44.32
N ASP A 308 24.33 21.84 43.91
CA ASP A 308 25.50 21.71 44.78
C ASP A 308 26.12 23.10 45.00
N GLU A 309 25.42 23.96 45.75
CA GLU A 309 26.06 25.05 46.48
C GLU A 309 26.77 24.44 47.69
N ILE A 310 28.10 24.41 47.61
CA ILE A 310 29.01 24.05 48.69
C ILE A 310 28.78 25.01 49.87
N PRO A 311 28.46 24.54 51.09
CA PRO A 311 28.59 25.39 52.27
C PRO A 311 30.07 25.55 52.58
N ALA A 312 30.61 26.74 52.32
CA ALA A 312 31.94 27.12 52.75
C ALA A 312 31.96 27.32 54.27
N GLY A 313 32.73 26.51 54.98
CA GLY A 313 33.17 26.81 56.34
C GLY A 313 33.12 25.62 57.31
N ALA A 314 34.15 24.79 57.31
CA ALA A 314 34.64 24.13 58.51
C ALA A 314 36.12 23.79 58.32
N GLU A 315 36.92 24.26 59.27
CA GLU A 315 38.37 24.33 59.28
C GLU A 315 39.06 22.95 59.27
N VAL A 316 40.25 22.92 58.67
CA VAL A 316 41.18 21.79 58.65
C VAL A 316 41.85 21.71 60.02
N HIS A 317 41.74 20.57 60.69
CA HIS A 317 42.71 20.13 61.69
C HIS A 317 43.32 18.80 61.21
N GLU A 318 44.64 18.84 61.00
CA GLU A 318 45.49 17.66 60.85
C GLU A 318 45.63 16.97 62.20
N GLU A 319 45.32 15.68 62.27
CA GLU A 319 45.88 14.80 63.31
C GLU A 319 46.02 13.37 62.79
N GLU A 320 47.11 12.74 63.21
CA GLU A 320 47.75 11.52 62.71
C GLU A 320 46.90 10.25 62.83
N ALA A 321 47.18 9.29 61.94
CA ALA A 321 46.64 7.94 61.98
C ALA A 321 47.17 7.13 63.18
N PRO A 322 46.34 6.19 63.70
CA PRO A 322 46.88 4.87 63.99
C PRO A 322 46.09 3.74 63.31
N ALA A 323 46.82 2.64 63.16
CA ALA A 323 46.43 1.39 62.54
C ALA A 323 45.34 0.62 63.32
N ASP A 324 44.80 -0.40 62.65
CA ASP A 324 44.00 -1.53 63.15
C ASP A 324 42.48 -1.33 63.26
N VAL A 325 41.76 -1.59 62.16
CA VAL A 325 40.37 -2.12 62.20
C VAL A 325 40.16 -3.10 61.03
N GLU A 326 39.77 -4.33 61.35
CA GLU A 326 39.41 -5.41 60.42
C GLU A 326 38.31 -4.99 59.42
N PRO A 327 38.28 -5.54 58.18
CA PRO A 327 37.19 -5.28 57.25
C PRO A 327 35.93 -6.02 57.73
N THR A 328 35.03 -5.31 58.37
CA THR A 328 33.66 -5.79 58.61
C THR A 328 32.91 -5.82 57.29
N ALA A 329 32.22 -6.95 57.07
CA ALA A 329 31.46 -7.24 55.86
C ALA A 329 30.48 -6.11 55.53
N VAL A 330 30.67 -5.49 54.37
CA VAL A 330 29.65 -4.64 53.75
C VAL A 330 28.55 -5.59 53.28
N GLU A 331 27.38 -5.55 53.92
CA GLU A 331 26.16 -6.12 53.36
C GLU A 331 25.93 -5.48 51.98
N GLU A 332 26.12 -6.26 50.92
CA GLU A 332 25.68 -5.91 49.58
C GLU A 332 24.15 -5.77 49.61
N GLY A 333 23.67 -4.54 49.63
CA GLY A 333 22.29 -4.23 49.32
C GLY A 333 21.90 -4.81 47.96
N PRO A 334 20.60 -5.11 47.74
CA PRO A 334 20.16 -5.80 46.53
C PRO A 334 20.62 -5.03 45.29
N PRO A 335 21.08 -5.73 44.23
CA PRO A 335 21.65 -5.07 43.07
C PRO A 335 20.62 -4.10 42.47
N ALA A 336 21.06 -2.86 42.26
CA ALA A 336 20.26 -1.86 41.56
C ALA A 336 19.80 -2.44 40.21
N PRO A 337 18.54 -2.20 39.79
CA PRO A 337 18.03 -2.80 38.56
C PRO A 337 18.88 -2.33 37.38
N GLU A 338 19.56 -3.26 36.70
CA GLU A 338 20.44 -2.97 35.57
C GLU A 338 19.69 -2.21 34.48
N THR A 339 20.04 -0.94 34.32
CA THR A 339 19.34 -0.01 33.43
C THR A 339 19.85 -0.12 32.00
N ARG A 340 18.97 -0.54 31.08
CA ARG A 340 19.29 -0.69 29.65
C ARG A 340 19.33 0.67 28.90
N SER A 341 20.53 1.10 28.48
CA SER A 341 20.81 2.22 27.54
C SER A 341 20.20 1.96 26.14
N MET A 342 19.94 3.01 25.31
CA MET A 342 19.52 2.85 23.90
C MET A 342 20.44 1.86 23.14
N TRP A 343 21.75 1.99 23.37
CA TRP A 343 22.75 1.09 22.82
C TRP A 343 22.55 -0.35 23.29
N SER A 344 22.11 -0.59 24.52
CA SER A 344 21.82 -1.95 24.99
C SER A 344 20.52 -2.54 24.42
N ARG A 345 19.50 -1.72 24.09
CA ARG A 345 18.31 -2.19 23.35
C ARG A 345 18.65 -2.51 21.90
N PHE A 346 19.49 -1.68 21.28
CA PHE A 346 20.04 -1.94 19.95
C PHE A 346 20.93 -3.20 19.94
N LEU A 347 21.87 -3.34 20.88
CA LEU A 347 22.67 -4.55 21.05
C LEU A 347 21.82 -5.77 21.41
N GLY A 348 20.69 -5.57 22.09
CA GLY A 348 19.68 -6.61 22.36
C GLY A 348 19.03 -7.20 21.10
N PHE A 349 19.13 -6.54 19.94
CA PHE A 349 18.81 -7.20 18.67
C PHE A 349 19.77 -8.36 18.39
N PHE A 350 21.06 -8.18 18.66
CA PHE A 350 22.11 -9.15 18.36
C PHE A 350 22.37 -10.14 19.50
N SER A 351 21.76 -9.92 20.66
CA SER A 351 21.85 -10.86 21.78
C SER A 351 21.10 -12.15 21.46
N ARG A 352 21.78 -13.29 21.61
CA ARG A 352 21.12 -14.61 21.62
C ARG A 352 20.35 -14.72 22.93
N GLY A 353 19.02 -14.75 22.85
CA GLY A 353 18.19 -14.95 24.03
C GLY A 353 18.49 -16.30 24.67
N ASP A 354 18.42 -16.36 26.00
CA ASP A 354 18.39 -17.64 26.70
C ASP A 354 17.04 -18.31 26.44
N ALA A 355 17.01 -19.63 26.22
CA ALA A 355 15.81 -20.34 25.75
C ALA A 355 14.66 -20.39 26.78
N THR A 356 14.89 -19.81 27.95
CA THR A 356 14.09 -19.82 29.18
C THR A 356 13.38 -18.48 29.46
N GLU A 357 13.79 -17.37 28.84
CA GLU A 357 13.11 -16.09 29.05
C GLU A 357 11.75 -16.02 28.30
N PRO A 358 10.67 -15.55 28.96
CA PRO A 358 9.37 -15.41 28.32
C PRO A 358 9.41 -14.30 27.26
N VAL A 359 9.11 -14.66 26.00
CA VAL A 359 9.10 -13.73 24.87
C VAL A 359 7.86 -12.83 24.94
N ASN A 360 8.09 -11.51 25.01
CA ASN A 360 7.01 -10.52 24.92
C ASN A 360 6.53 -10.39 23.46
N ARG A 361 5.38 -11.00 23.16
CA ARG A 361 4.79 -11.03 21.82
C ARG A 361 4.57 -9.65 21.22
N GLN A 362 4.06 -8.69 22.00
CA GLN A 362 3.80 -7.34 21.50
C GLN A 362 5.10 -6.61 21.15
N GLU A 363 6.15 -6.80 21.94
CA GLU A 363 7.46 -6.22 21.66
C GLU A 363 8.11 -6.86 20.43
N GLU A 364 8.05 -8.18 20.27
CA GLU A 364 8.55 -8.85 19.07
C GLU A 364 7.76 -8.47 17.81
N PHE A 365 6.44 -8.32 17.91
CA PHE A 365 5.62 -7.86 16.80
C PHE A 365 5.97 -6.43 16.39
N ALA A 366 6.17 -5.54 17.37
CA ALA A 366 6.61 -4.18 17.10
C ALA A 366 8.00 -4.16 16.46
N ARG A 367 8.93 -5.01 16.92
CA ARG A 367 10.25 -5.17 16.32
C ARG A 367 10.15 -5.58 14.86
N PHE A 368 9.32 -6.59 14.57
CA PHE A 368 9.04 -7.05 13.23
C PHE A 368 8.43 -5.94 12.36
N ALA A 369 7.40 -5.26 12.86
CA ALA A 369 6.74 -4.19 12.12
C ALA A 369 7.67 -3.01 11.83
N ILE A 370 8.56 -2.63 12.76
CA ILE A 370 9.59 -1.60 12.54
C ILE A 370 10.59 -2.07 11.49
N PHE A 371 11.09 -3.31 11.58
CA PHE A 371 11.99 -3.88 10.57
C PHE A 371 11.33 -3.90 9.19
N TRP A 372 10.10 -4.42 9.10
CA TRP A 372 9.34 -4.46 7.86
C TRP A 372 9.10 -3.05 7.30
N MET A 373 8.67 -2.08 8.12
CA MET A 373 8.48 -0.69 7.70
C MET A 373 9.77 -0.08 7.14
N LEU A 374 10.88 -0.17 7.87
CA LEU A 374 12.14 0.47 7.48
C LEU A 374 12.76 -0.17 6.24
N ILE A 375 12.77 -1.50 6.15
CA ILE A 375 13.30 -2.19 4.97
C ILE A 375 12.42 -1.95 3.75
N SER A 376 11.09 -1.92 3.90
CA SER A 376 10.20 -1.52 2.80
C SER A 376 10.49 -0.07 2.39
N LEU A 377 10.57 0.89 3.31
CA LEU A 377 10.93 2.28 2.99
C LEU A 377 12.26 2.37 2.21
N ALA A 378 13.28 1.64 2.64
CA ALA A 378 14.57 1.60 1.95
C ALA A 378 14.48 0.96 0.56
N ALA A 379 13.79 -0.18 0.43
CA ALA A 379 13.61 -0.87 -0.84
C ALA A 379 12.88 0.01 -1.86
N TYR A 380 11.77 0.64 -1.47
CA TYR A 380 11.00 1.51 -2.34
C TYR A 380 11.65 2.89 -2.55
N ALA A 381 12.56 3.33 -1.67
CA ALA A 381 13.45 4.47 -1.94
C ALA A 381 14.46 4.15 -3.04
N TYR A 382 14.96 2.90 -3.11
CA TYR A 382 15.92 2.44 -4.11
C TYR A 382 15.28 2.13 -5.48
N ILE A 383 14.06 1.58 -5.52
CA ILE A 383 13.37 1.24 -6.78
C ILE A 383 13.21 2.49 -7.67
N GLY A 384 13.64 2.43 -8.94
CA GLY A 384 13.64 3.57 -9.85
C GLY A 384 12.26 4.14 -10.20
N GLU A 385 11.25 3.28 -10.31
CA GLU A 385 9.87 3.69 -10.58
C GLU A 385 9.18 4.21 -9.31
N LYS A 386 8.65 5.44 -9.39
CA LYS A 386 7.99 6.16 -8.28
C LYS A 386 6.52 6.40 -8.63
N VAL A 387 5.69 5.47 -8.20
CA VAL A 387 4.25 5.50 -8.49
C VAL A 387 3.43 5.38 -7.20
N PRO A 388 2.33 6.13 -7.05
CA PRO A 388 1.66 6.29 -5.76
C PRO A 388 1.14 5.00 -5.11
N TRP A 389 0.68 4.02 -5.89
CA TRP A 389 0.09 2.78 -5.38
C TRP A 389 1.07 1.89 -4.60
N LEU A 390 2.38 2.04 -4.81
CA LEU A 390 3.38 1.28 -4.07
C LEU A 390 3.45 1.67 -2.59
N ILE A 391 2.84 2.79 -2.20
CA ILE A 391 2.82 3.28 -0.81
C ILE A 391 2.23 2.25 0.17
N LEU A 392 1.31 1.40 -0.29
CA LEU A 392 0.60 0.43 0.55
C LEU A 392 1.56 -0.53 1.28
N HIS A 393 2.69 -0.88 0.66
CA HIS A 393 3.64 -1.86 1.19
C HIS A 393 4.52 -1.31 2.33
N GLN A 394 4.63 0.01 2.44
CA GLN A 394 5.27 0.67 3.59
C GLN A 394 4.23 1.16 4.60
N LEU A 395 3.02 1.53 4.14
CA LEU A 395 1.93 1.98 5.00
C LEU A 395 1.40 0.88 5.91
N LEU A 396 1.24 -0.34 5.40
CA LEU A 396 0.70 -1.46 6.18
C LEU A 396 1.53 -1.76 7.44
N PRO A 397 2.87 -1.96 7.39
CA PRO A 397 3.67 -2.08 8.60
C PRO A 397 3.70 -0.80 9.44
N MET A 398 3.68 0.38 8.80
CA MET A 398 3.66 1.67 9.52
C MET A 398 2.44 1.79 10.43
N ILE A 399 1.26 1.28 10.02
CA ILE A 399 0.06 1.25 10.87
C ILE A 399 0.30 0.43 12.14
N PHE A 400 0.96 -0.73 12.03
CA PHE A 400 1.31 -1.54 13.22
C PHE A 400 2.30 -0.83 14.14
N VAL A 401 3.28 -0.12 13.56
CA VAL A 401 4.24 0.69 14.33
C VAL A 401 3.54 1.88 15.01
N ALA A 402 2.59 2.53 14.33
CA ALA A 402 1.81 3.65 14.86
C ALA A 402 0.96 3.28 16.08
N VAL A 403 0.56 2.01 16.19
CA VAL A 403 -0.21 1.52 17.33
C VAL A 403 0.64 0.91 18.45
N TYR A 404 1.96 0.96 18.37
CA TYR A 404 2.81 0.45 19.45
C TYR A 404 2.61 1.23 20.76
N ALA A 405 2.56 0.52 21.89
CA ALA A 405 2.37 1.09 23.23
C ALA A 405 1.19 2.08 23.33
N MET A 406 0.04 1.68 22.76
CA MET A 406 -1.16 2.51 22.67
C MET A 406 -1.88 2.63 24.02
N THR A 407 -1.84 3.82 24.62
CA THR A 407 -2.60 4.13 25.84
C THR A 407 -3.98 4.66 25.49
N SER A 408 -4.89 4.74 26.48
CA SER A 408 -6.24 5.27 26.22
C SER A 408 -6.22 6.73 25.75
N ARG A 409 -5.31 7.55 26.31
CA ARG A 409 -5.14 8.95 25.89
C ARG A 409 -4.68 9.04 24.43
N LYS A 410 -3.68 8.22 24.05
CA LYS A 410 -3.21 8.17 22.66
C LYS A 410 -4.27 7.63 21.71
N ALA A 411 -5.07 6.66 22.12
CA ALA A 411 -6.16 6.15 21.30
C ALA A 411 -7.21 7.25 21.04
N VAL A 412 -7.54 8.07 22.03
CA VAL A 412 -8.43 9.24 21.84
C VAL A 412 -7.78 10.24 20.88
N ILE A 413 -6.50 10.56 21.06
CA ILE A 413 -5.77 11.44 20.13
C ILE A 413 -5.82 10.87 18.71
N ALA A 414 -5.52 9.58 18.53
CA ALA A 414 -5.55 8.87 17.26
C ALA A 414 -6.92 8.99 16.58
N VAL A 415 -8.01 8.80 17.32
CA VAL A 415 -9.38 8.99 16.80
C VAL A 415 -9.64 10.43 16.38
N LEU A 416 -9.21 11.42 17.18
CA LEU A 416 -9.39 12.84 16.84
C LEU A 416 -8.59 13.24 15.60
N VAL A 417 -7.33 12.81 15.50
CA VAL A 417 -6.49 13.11 14.33
C VAL A 417 -6.92 12.33 13.08
N SER A 418 -7.67 11.24 13.23
CA SER A 418 -8.31 10.55 12.09
C SER A 418 -9.35 11.42 11.37
N VAL A 419 -9.81 12.53 11.94
CA VAL A 419 -10.63 13.51 11.20
C VAL A 419 -9.89 14.01 9.95
N PHE A 420 -8.59 14.28 10.07
CA PHE A 420 -7.75 14.63 8.92
C PHE A 420 -7.77 13.51 7.87
N LEU A 421 -7.56 12.25 8.29
CA LEU A 421 -7.56 11.10 7.38
C LEU A 421 -8.91 10.99 6.66
N VAL A 422 -10.03 11.15 7.38
CA VAL A 422 -11.37 11.08 6.79
C VAL A 422 -11.59 12.19 5.77
N VAL A 423 -11.26 13.44 6.09
CA VAL A 423 -11.41 14.58 5.16
C VAL A 423 -10.55 14.39 3.92
N MET A 424 -9.27 14.05 4.10
CA MET A 424 -8.32 13.82 3.01
C MET A 424 -8.75 12.62 2.15
N MET A 425 -9.29 11.58 2.77
CA MET A 425 -9.82 10.39 2.10
C MET A 425 -11.01 10.74 1.22
N PHE A 426 -11.98 11.51 1.72
CA PHE A 426 -13.11 11.96 0.90
C PHE A 426 -12.65 12.81 -0.28
N HIS A 427 -11.70 13.72 -0.06
CA HIS A 427 -11.14 14.58 -1.12
C HIS A 427 -10.51 13.77 -2.27
N VAL A 428 -9.74 12.72 -1.99
CA VAL A 428 -9.07 11.94 -3.05
C VAL A 428 -9.95 10.82 -3.62
N ALA A 429 -10.64 10.07 -2.76
CA ALA A 429 -11.35 8.87 -3.19
C ALA A 429 -12.74 9.17 -3.78
N PHE A 430 -13.40 10.24 -3.31
CA PHE A 430 -14.81 10.53 -3.62
C PHE A 430 -15.06 11.83 -4.37
N THR A 431 -14.02 12.47 -4.90
CA THR A 431 -14.18 13.58 -5.86
C THR A 431 -14.15 13.03 -7.29
N PRO A 432 -15.17 13.28 -8.13
CA PRO A 432 -15.20 12.81 -9.52
C PRO A 432 -14.30 13.63 -10.44
N ALA A 433 -14.17 14.94 -10.22
CA ALA A 433 -13.41 15.84 -11.07
C ALA A 433 -11.90 15.56 -11.02
N ASP A 434 -11.19 16.02 -12.06
CA ASP A 434 -9.74 15.96 -12.12
C ASP A 434 -9.13 16.77 -10.98
N ILE A 435 -8.64 16.09 -9.95
CA ILE A 435 -7.98 16.74 -8.82
C ILE A 435 -6.48 16.81 -9.06
N ASN A 436 -5.90 17.98 -8.81
CA ASN A 436 -4.47 18.18 -8.90
C ASN A 436 -3.76 17.66 -7.63
N GLU A 437 -3.79 16.35 -7.41
CA GLU A 437 -3.22 15.70 -6.24
C GLU A 437 -2.10 14.71 -6.62
N PRO A 438 -0.94 14.71 -5.92
CA PRO A 438 0.17 13.80 -6.18
C PRO A 438 -0.12 12.30 -6.09
N ILE A 439 -1.23 11.91 -5.46
CA ILE A 439 -1.67 10.51 -5.42
C ILE A 439 -2.29 10.07 -6.76
N VAL A 440 -2.71 11.03 -7.59
CA VAL A 440 -3.29 10.82 -8.92
C VAL A 440 -2.18 10.81 -9.95
N GLN A 441 -2.04 9.68 -10.63
CA GLN A 441 -0.98 9.43 -11.61
C GLN A 441 -1.63 8.74 -12.81
N VAL A 442 -1.56 9.32 -14.01
CA VAL A 442 -2.10 8.80 -15.29
C VAL A 442 -3.60 8.42 -15.22
N GLN A 443 -4.37 9.21 -14.47
CA GLN A 443 -5.82 9.06 -14.41
C GLN A 443 -6.43 9.57 -15.72
N ASN A 444 -7.36 8.81 -16.29
CA ASN A 444 -8.13 9.26 -17.44
C ASN A 444 -9.02 10.43 -17.02
N SER A 445 -9.04 11.46 -17.86
CA SER A 445 -9.75 12.72 -17.64
C SER A 445 -11.26 12.54 -17.75
N GLU A 446 -12.01 13.25 -16.90
CA GLU A 446 -13.47 13.27 -17.02
C GLU A 446 -13.97 13.95 -18.31
N GLU A 447 -13.14 14.75 -18.99
CA GLU A 447 -13.44 15.31 -20.33
C GLU A 447 -13.63 14.23 -21.40
N LEU A 448 -13.14 13.01 -21.16
CA LEU A 448 -13.41 11.89 -22.06
C LEU A 448 -14.89 11.53 -22.13
N ARG A 449 -15.71 11.89 -21.14
CA ARG A 449 -17.16 11.67 -21.23
C ARG A 449 -17.79 12.45 -22.37
N ASP A 450 -17.28 13.65 -22.66
CA ASP A 450 -17.73 14.44 -23.81
C ASP A 450 -17.30 13.76 -25.12
N VAL A 451 -16.05 13.27 -25.17
CA VAL A 451 -15.55 12.49 -26.31
C VAL A 451 -16.38 11.21 -26.53
N PHE A 452 -16.78 10.52 -25.47
CA PHE A 452 -17.64 9.34 -25.55
C PHE A 452 -19.02 9.71 -26.11
N ALA A 453 -19.61 10.84 -25.69
CA ALA A 453 -20.88 11.31 -26.23
C ALA A 453 -20.77 11.63 -27.74
N GLU A 454 -19.65 12.20 -28.19
CA GLU A 454 -19.39 12.45 -29.61
C GLU A 454 -19.23 11.14 -30.41
N ILE A 455 -18.50 10.16 -29.88
CA ILE A 455 -18.37 8.83 -30.49
C ILE A 455 -19.73 8.10 -30.52
N ASP A 456 -20.57 8.29 -29.50
CA ASP A 456 -21.88 7.66 -29.41
C ASP A 456 -22.86 8.25 -30.42
N ALA A 457 -22.70 9.51 -30.79
CA ALA A 457 -23.48 10.19 -31.83
C ALA A 457 -22.98 9.94 -33.26
N ALA A 458 -21.77 9.40 -33.42
CA ALA A 458 -21.15 9.10 -34.71
C ALA A 458 -21.40 7.65 -35.16
N ASP A 459 -21.56 7.46 -36.47
CA ASP A 459 -21.66 6.12 -37.05
C ASP A 459 -20.26 5.57 -37.39
N HIS A 460 -19.37 6.42 -37.90
CA HIS A 460 -18.03 6.03 -38.35
C HIS A 460 -16.95 6.90 -37.69
N VAL A 461 -16.08 6.28 -36.88
CA VAL A 461 -15.04 6.97 -36.12
C VAL A 461 -13.64 6.47 -36.51
N ALA A 462 -12.77 7.39 -36.91
CA ALA A 462 -11.35 7.11 -37.11
C ALA A 462 -10.55 7.48 -35.85
N VAL A 463 -9.84 6.51 -35.26
CA VAL A 463 -8.88 6.73 -34.18
C VAL A 463 -7.47 6.67 -34.74
N ALA A 464 -6.96 7.83 -35.14
CA ALA A 464 -5.65 8.02 -35.77
C ALA A 464 -4.61 8.50 -34.73
N SER A 465 -4.41 7.70 -33.68
CA SER A 465 -3.51 8.00 -32.56
C SER A 465 -2.88 6.72 -32.01
N GLU A 466 -1.64 6.80 -31.49
CA GLU A 466 -1.04 5.75 -30.66
C GLU A 466 -1.59 5.77 -29.22
N SER A 467 -2.04 6.94 -28.74
CA SER A 467 -2.59 7.17 -27.40
C SER A 467 -4.11 6.97 -27.37
N TYR A 468 -4.59 5.78 -27.74
CA TYR A 468 -6.04 5.51 -27.87
C TYR A 468 -6.70 4.90 -26.62
N TRP A 469 -5.95 4.58 -25.57
CA TRP A 469 -6.54 4.11 -24.31
C TRP A 469 -7.22 5.27 -23.56
N PRO A 470 -8.47 5.12 -23.09
CA PRO A 470 -9.16 3.87 -22.77
C PRO A 470 -10.20 3.35 -23.77
N LEU A 471 -10.25 3.87 -25.01
CA LEU A 471 -11.31 3.57 -25.98
C LEU A 471 -11.57 2.07 -26.21
N PRO A 472 -10.58 1.17 -26.31
CA PRO A 472 -10.83 -0.26 -26.51
C PRO A 472 -11.67 -0.88 -25.40
N TRP A 473 -11.52 -0.42 -24.16
CA TRP A 473 -12.36 -0.87 -23.07
C TRP A 473 -13.79 -0.38 -23.27
N TYR A 474 -14.01 0.94 -23.43
CA TYR A 474 -15.36 1.50 -23.51
C TYR A 474 -16.13 1.09 -24.78
N TYR A 475 -15.42 0.86 -25.88
CA TYR A 475 -15.97 0.44 -27.18
C TYR A 475 -15.56 -0.99 -27.52
N ARG A 476 -15.99 -1.93 -26.67
CA ARG A 476 -15.80 -3.38 -26.84
C ARG A 476 -17.06 -4.08 -27.34
N GLY A 477 -16.93 -5.33 -27.78
CA GLY A 477 -18.05 -6.09 -28.33
C GLY A 477 -18.59 -5.46 -29.62
N GLU A 478 -19.91 -5.38 -29.77
CA GLU A 478 -20.55 -4.80 -30.97
C GLU A 478 -20.19 -3.32 -31.16
N ALA A 479 -19.99 -2.57 -30.07
CA ALA A 479 -19.61 -1.16 -30.11
C ALA A 479 -18.21 -0.91 -30.69
N ALA A 480 -17.37 -1.95 -30.81
CA ALA A 480 -16.06 -1.83 -31.45
C ALA A 480 -16.16 -1.56 -32.96
N SER A 481 -17.27 -1.97 -33.60
CA SER A 481 -17.43 -1.93 -35.07
C SER A 481 -17.45 -0.52 -35.67
N LYS A 482 -17.86 0.49 -34.88
CA LYS A 482 -17.86 1.90 -35.29
C LYS A 482 -16.47 2.55 -35.25
N LEU A 483 -15.49 1.96 -34.55
CA LEU A 483 -14.15 2.53 -34.39
C LEU A 483 -13.11 1.84 -35.29
N SER A 484 -12.45 2.62 -36.13
CA SER A 484 -11.30 2.21 -36.94
C SER A 484 -10.00 2.71 -36.30
N TYR A 485 -9.20 1.80 -35.74
CA TYR A 485 -7.92 2.13 -35.09
C TYR A 485 -6.76 2.08 -36.07
N TYR A 486 -6.04 3.20 -36.23
CA TYR A 486 -4.89 3.30 -37.14
C TYR A 486 -3.53 3.28 -36.44
N SER A 487 -3.49 3.49 -35.11
CA SER A 487 -2.24 3.52 -34.30
C SER A 487 -1.18 4.50 -34.81
N ARG A 488 -1.58 5.50 -35.59
CA ARG A 488 -0.75 6.60 -36.10
C ARG A 488 -1.67 7.61 -36.78
N LYS A 489 -1.17 8.81 -37.00
CA LYS A 489 -1.78 9.77 -37.93
C LYS A 489 -1.85 9.17 -39.34
N ILE A 490 -2.93 9.46 -40.07
CA ILE A 490 -3.17 9.00 -41.44
C ILE A 490 -3.19 10.20 -42.40
N ASP A 491 -3.19 9.96 -43.71
CA ASP A 491 -3.27 11.05 -44.67
C ASP A 491 -4.69 11.64 -44.71
N GLU A 492 -4.81 12.95 -44.93
CA GLU A 492 -6.12 13.64 -45.01
C GLU A 492 -7.01 13.03 -46.10
N SER A 493 -6.42 12.63 -47.23
CA SER A 493 -7.15 11.93 -48.29
C SER A 493 -7.80 10.63 -47.81
N SER A 494 -7.17 9.92 -46.87
CA SER A 494 -7.74 8.70 -46.29
C SER A 494 -8.89 9.01 -45.33
N ILE A 495 -8.86 10.15 -44.64
CA ILE A 495 -9.98 10.63 -43.83
C ILE A 495 -11.20 10.89 -44.72
N TYR A 496 -11.01 11.69 -45.78
CA TYR A 496 -12.10 12.04 -46.69
C TYR A 496 -12.64 10.85 -47.46
N ALA A 497 -11.78 9.91 -47.86
CA ALA A 497 -12.20 8.68 -48.52
C ALA A 497 -12.92 7.71 -47.58
N GLY A 498 -12.65 7.77 -46.27
CA GLY A 498 -13.23 6.88 -45.27
C GLY A 498 -14.60 7.31 -44.76
N ASP A 499 -15.12 8.48 -45.18
CA ASP A 499 -16.43 9.01 -44.80
C ASP A 499 -16.67 9.03 -43.28
N PHE A 500 -15.65 9.38 -42.50
CA PHE A 500 -15.75 9.41 -41.03
C PHE A 500 -16.57 10.59 -40.52
N ASP A 501 -17.46 10.37 -39.55
CA ASP A 501 -18.18 11.43 -38.86
C ASP A 501 -17.31 12.09 -37.79
N LEU A 502 -16.38 11.32 -37.22
CA LEU A 502 -15.48 11.74 -36.17
C LEU A 502 -14.06 11.24 -36.44
N VAL A 503 -13.06 12.11 -36.28
CA VAL A 503 -11.65 11.75 -36.35
C VAL A 503 -10.96 12.16 -35.05
N ILE A 504 -10.32 11.21 -34.38
CA ILE A 504 -9.62 11.40 -33.12
C ILE A 504 -8.12 11.25 -33.36
N THR A 505 -7.35 12.26 -32.99
CA THR A 505 -5.87 12.27 -33.06
C THR A 505 -5.26 12.67 -31.72
N GLU A 506 -3.94 12.57 -31.59
CA GLU A 506 -3.21 13.05 -30.41
C GLU A 506 -2.77 14.50 -30.60
N GLY A 507 -2.80 15.33 -29.56
CA GLY A 507 -2.42 16.75 -29.64
C GLY A 507 -1.02 17.01 -30.21
N SER A 508 -0.05 16.12 -29.97
CA SER A 508 1.30 16.25 -30.52
C SER A 508 1.44 15.81 -31.98
N ASP A 509 0.48 15.05 -32.51
CA ASP A 509 0.49 14.53 -33.88
C ASP A 509 -0.92 14.62 -34.50
N THR A 510 -1.32 15.85 -34.84
CA THR A 510 -2.67 16.21 -35.29
C THR A 510 -2.67 17.05 -36.58
N TYR A 511 -3.85 17.45 -37.05
CA TYR A 511 -4.06 18.37 -38.18
C TYR A 511 -4.32 19.80 -37.67
N PRO A 512 -3.87 20.84 -38.40
CA PRO A 512 -4.25 22.23 -38.09
C PRO A 512 -5.76 22.44 -38.19
N ALA A 513 -6.37 21.92 -39.26
CA ALA A 513 -7.80 21.91 -39.53
C ALA A 513 -8.11 20.74 -40.48
N LEU A 514 -9.37 20.33 -40.55
CA LEU A 514 -9.88 19.43 -41.57
C LEU A 514 -11.12 20.08 -42.19
N ASP A 515 -11.12 20.24 -43.51
CA ASP A 515 -12.24 20.83 -44.24
C ASP A 515 -13.53 20.05 -43.97
N GLY A 516 -14.60 20.76 -43.58
CA GLY A 516 -15.88 20.14 -43.23
C GLY A 516 -15.96 19.58 -41.81
N TYR A 517 -14.95 19.80 -40.95
CA TYR A 517 -14.97 19.39 -39.54
C TYR A 517 -14.78 20.57 -38.60
N THR A 518 -15.36 20.45 -37.40
CA THR A 518 -15.10 21.33 -36.26
C THR A 518 -14.09 20.64 -35.34
N LYS A 519 -13.04 21.36 -34.94
CA LYS A 519 -11.98 20.84 -34.06
C LYS A 519 -12.28 21.18 -32.60
N GLY A 520 -12.30 20.17 -31.74
CA GLY A 520 -12.32 20.26 -30.27
C GLY A 520 -11.05 19.64 -29.67
N THR A 521 -10.60 20.18 -28.54
CA THR A 521 -9.44 19.66 -27.80
C THR A 521 -9.88 19.21 -26.42
N HIS A 522 -9.59 17.96 -26.07
CA HIS A 522 -9.99 17.35 -24.80
C HIS A 522 -8.77 16.71 -24.13
N ARG A 523 -8.68 16.76 -22.81
CA ARG A 523 -7.66 16.02 -22.06
C ARG A 523 -7.97 14.53 -22.08
N LEU A 524 -6.99 13.71 -22.44
CA LEU A 524 -7.04 12.25 -22.39
C LEU A 524 -6.82 11.75 -20.96
N ASN A 525 -5.67 12.11 -20.42
CA ASN A 525 -5.25 11.75 -19.08
C ASN A 525 -4.29 12.82 -18.55
N TYR A 526 -4.07 12.77 -17.24
CA TYR A 526 -3.18 13.69 -16.56
C TYR A 526 -2.45 13.00 -15.42
N TRP A 527 -1.33 13.58 -15.02
CA TRP A 527 -0.50 13.09 -13.94
C TRP A 527 0.25 14.21 -13.23
N PHE A 528 0.59 13.92 -11.98
CA PHE A 528 1.44 14.78 -11.17
C PHE A 528 2.92 14.58 -11.56
N SER A 529 3.42 15.40 -12.49
CA SER A 529 4.80 15.45 -12.99
C SER A 529 5.86 16.01 -12.01
N TYR A 530 6.71 15.16 -11.44
CA TYR A 530 7.85 15.60 -10.62
C TYR A 530 8.91 16.37 -11.43
N THR A 531 9.24 15.90 -12.63
CA THR A 531 10.34 16.42 -13.45
C THR A 531 10.12 17.87 -13.88
N GLU A 532 8.88 18.23 -14.22
CA GLU A 532 8.51 19.59 -14.62
C GLU A 532 8.41 20.57 -13.45
N ASN A 533 8.37 20.07 -12.21
CA ASN A 533 8.19 20.86 -11.00
C ASN A 533 9.36 20.74 -10.02
N LYS A 534 10.46 20.11 -10.42
CA LYS A 534 11.62 19.79 -9.57
C LYS A 534 12.24 21.00 -8.85
N ASP A 535 12.12 22.20 -9.42
CA ASP A 535 12.68 23.44 -8.88
C ASP A 535 11.69 24.22 -7.99
N ARG A 536 10.48 23.68 -7.77
CA ARG A 536 9.38 24.31 -7.00
C ARG A 536 8.54 23.29 -6.23
N LEU A 537 9.23 22.33 -5.61
CA LEU A 537 8.58 21.19 -4.95
C LEU A 537 7.62 21.60 -3.84
N PHE A 538 7.89 22.71 -3.13
CA PHE A 538 7.02 23.16 -2.06
C PHE A 538 5.66 23.63 -2.59
N GLU A 539 5.67 24.57 -3.55
CA GLU A 539 4.48 25.08 -4.21
C GLU A 539 3.70 23.94 -4.88
N TYR A 540 4.44 23.03 -5.48
CA TYR A 540 3.87 21.89 -6.15
C TYR A 540 3.13 20.96 -5.19
N TYR A 541 3.82 20.38 -4.20
CA TYR A 541 3.22 19.38 -3.30
C TYR A 541 2.26 19.97 -2.25
N PHE A 542 2.53 21.17 -1.73
CA PHE A 542 1.76 21.73 -0.61
C PHE A 542 0.74 22.77 -1.05
N LEU A 543 1.01 23.54 -2.10
CA LEU A 543 0.05 24.53 -2.64
C LEU A 543 -0.70 24.03 -3.87
N ARG A 544 -0.39 22.82 -4.37
CA ARG A 544 -0.98 22.22 -5.58
C ARG A 544 -0.81 23.16 -6.78
N ASN A 545 0.27 23.93 -6.75
CA ASN A 545 0.60 24.96 -7.72
C ASN A 545 1.83 24.52 -8.50
N GLY A 546 1.58 23.84 -9.61
CA GLY A 546 2.62 23.41 -10.53
C GLY A 546 2.03 22.97 -11.86
N LYS A 547 2.93 22.65 -12.81
CA LYS A 547 2.53 22.13 -14.11
C LYS A 547 2.01 20.71 -13.93
N VAL A 548 0.81 20.47 -14.42
CA VAL A 548 0.23 19.13 -14.52
C VAL A 548 0.63 18.56 -15.87
N GLY A 549 1.17 17.36 -15.89
CA GLY A 549 1.42 16.66 -17.14
C GLY A 549 0.09 16.15 -17.69
N SER A 550 -0.17 16.32 -18.97
CA SER A 550 -1.38 15.83 -19.60
C SER A 550 -1.14 15.44 -21.06
N ARG A 551 -1.87 14.43 -21.53
CA ARG A 551 -2.07 14.18 -22.96
C ARG A 551 -3.41 14.75 -23.39
N SER A 552 -3.49 15.28 -24.60
CA SER A 552 -4.74 15.73 -25.20
C SER A 552 -5.11 14.90 -26.42
N LEU A 553 -6.41 14.75 -26.63
CA LEU A 553 -7.02 14.33 -27.88
C LEU A 553 -7.48 15.57 -28.64
N GLU A 554 -7.30 15.51 -29.95
CA GLU A 554 -7.88 16.46 -30.88
C GLU A 554 -8.97 15.72 -31.65
N VAL A 555 -10.20 16.18 -31.47
CA VAL A 555 -11.41 15.56 -31.98
C VAL A 555 -11.97 16.44 -33.09
N PHE A 556 -12.12 15.87 -34.27
CA PHE A 556 -12.66 16.54 -35.44
C PHE A 556 -14.03 15.95 -35.74
N SER A 557 -15.07 16.73 -35.52
CA SER A 557 -16.47 16.30 -35.64
C SER A 557 -17.06 16.94 -36.88
N ARG A 558 -17.68 16.14 -37.77
CA ARG A 558 -18.21 16.61 -39.05
C ARG A 558 -19.17 17.78 -38.81
N ALA A 559 -18.91 18.90 -39.48
CA ALA A 559 -19.73 20.09 -39.35
C ALA A 559 -21.16 19.80 -39.83
N PRO A 560 -22.19 20.27 -39.11
CA PRO A 560 -23.56 20.12 -39.59
C PRO A 560 -23.70 20.81 -40.95
N VAL A 561 -24.29 20.11 -41.92
CA VAL A 561 -24.55 20.68 -43.25
C VAL A 561 -25.44 21.91 -43.03
N ALA A 562 -24.97 23.09 -43.44
CA ALA A 562 -25.79 24.29 -43.43
C ALA A 562 -27.01 24.04 -44.34
N GLY A 563 -28.17 23.86 -43.71
CA GLY A 563 -29.44 23.57 -44.37
C GLY A 563 -30.00 24.73 -45.17
#